data_AF-A0A2N1RM39-F1
#
_entry.id   AF-A0A2N1RM39-F1
#
_cell.length_a   1.000
_cell.length_b   1.000
_cell.length_c   1.000
_cell.angle_alpha   90.00
_cell.angle_beta   90.00
_cell.angle_gamma   90.00
#
_symmetry.space_group_name_H-M   'P 1'
#
loop_
_entity.id
_entity.type
_entity.pdbx_description
1 polymer ?
#
loop_
_entity_poly.entity_id
_entity_poly.type
_entity_poly.pdbx_seq_one_letter_code
_entity_poly.pdbx_strand_id
1 'polypeptide(L)'
;TLGIPSRAVMGVILSEDFSGEKDVFVYHMWVEALTNGRWILVDATRPQDFHPNRYIALAYHNLMTEMPIDYLRAVSAIQEMKITFIK
;
A
#
# COMPACT_ATOMS: atom_id res chain seq x y z
N THR A 1 14.89 -6.37 -16.46
CA THR A 1 13.59 -6.64 -15.80
C THR A 1 13.21 -8.10 -16.03
N LEU A 2 12.55 -8.76 -15.08
CA LEU A 2 12.22 -10.20 -15.14
C LEU A 2 10.92 -10.51 -15.91
N GLY A 3 10.24 -9.51 -16.50
CA GLY A 3 9.01 -9.70 -17.26
C GLY A 3 7.77 -10.06 -16.44
N ILE A 4 7.85 -10.00 -15.10
CA ILE A 4 6.72 -10.26 -14.21
C ILE A 4 5.77 -9.04 -14.25
N PRO A 5 4.48 -9.22 -14.59
CA PRO A 5 3.52 -8.13 -14.51
C PRO A 5 3.40 -7.65 -13.06
N SER A 6 3.51 -6.34 -12.86
CA SER A 6 3.52 -5.72 -11.54
C SER A 6 2.69 -4.45 -11.54
N ARG A 7 2.15 -4.08 -10.38
CA ARG A 7 1.47 -2.80 -10.15
C ARG A 7 1.93 -2.18 -8.84
N ALA A 8 2.06 -0.86 -8.80
CA ALA A 8 2.23 -0.15 -7.55
C ALA A 8 0.90 -0.11 -6.81
N VAL A 9 0.99 -0.16 -5.49
CA VAL A 9 -0.12 -0.01 -4.58
C VAL A 9 0.20 1.10 -3.60
N MET A 10 -0.80 1.95 -3.37
CA MET A 10 -0.80 2.95 -2.33
C MET A 10 -1.88 2.61 -1.32
N GLY A 11 -1.56 2.71 -0.05
CA GLY A 11 -2.52 2.44 1.00
C GLY A 11 -2.01 2.76 2.39
N VAL A 12 -2.50 2.02 3.36
CA VAL A 12 -2.03 2.07 4.74
C VAL A 12 -1.65 0.70 5.25
N ILE A 13 -0.75 0.67 6.23
CA ILE A 13 -0.41 -0.52 7.01
C ILE A 13 -0.67 -0.29 8.48
N LEU A 14 -1.13 -1.32 9.19
CA LEU A 14 -1.15 -1.31 10.65
C LEU A 14 0.29 -1.44 11.18
N SER A 15 0.79 -0.40 11.84
CA SER A 15 2.07 -0.39 12.51
C SER A 15 1.88 -0.52 14.02
N GLU A 16 2.70 -1.36 14.65
CA GLU A 16 2.72 -1.52 16.11
C GLU A 16 3.28 -0.27 16.82
N ASP A 17 4.18 0.45 16.16
CA ASP A 17 4.73 1.72 16.62
C ASP A 17 5.00 2.64 15.43
N PHE A 18 4.58 3.91 15.54
CA PHE A 18 5.00 4.95 14.60
C PHE A 18 4.88 6.33 15.25
N SER A 19 5.99 7.09 15.26
CA SER A 19 6.05 8.43 15.87
C SER A 19 5.53 8.51 17.32
N GLY A 20 5.73 7.45 18.10
CA GLY A 20 5.30 7.39 19.51
C GLY A 20 3.85 6.92 19.72
N GLU A 21 3.08 6.73 18.64
CA GLU A 21 1.75 6.14 18.67
C GLU A 21 1.83 4.61 18.49
N LYS A 22 0.92 3.87 19.13
CA LYS A 22 0.81 2.41 19.05
C LYS A 22 -0.40 1.99 18.24
N ASP A 23 -0.30 0.84 17.56
CA ASP A 23 -1.39 0.21 16.80
C ASP A 23 -2.09 1.19 15.83
N VAL A 24 -1.28 1.93 15.08
CA VAL A 24 -1.72 3.04 14.22
C VAL A 24 -1.60 2.66 12.75
N PHE A 25 -2.59 3.06 11.94
CA PHE A 25 -2.49 2.96 10.50
C PHE A 25 -1.61 4.07 9.93
N VAL A 26 -0.58 3.69 9.18
CA VAL A 26 0.39 4.60 8.58
C VAL A 26 0.39 4.48 7.07
N TYR A 27 0.67 5.57 6.39
CA TYR A 27 0.79 5.57 4.93
C TYR A 27 1.93 4.71 4.46
N HIS A 28 1.66 3.95 3.40
CA HIS A 28 2.66 3.07 2.84
C HIS A 28 2.41 2.79 1.36
N MET A 29 3.50 2.47 0.66
CA MET A 29 3.45 2.02 -0.73
C MET A 29 4.20 0.70 -0.86
N TRP A 30 3.66 -0.17 -1.70
CA TRP A 30 4.28 -1.45 -2.03
C TRP A 30 4.00 -1.81 -3.49
N VAL A 31 4.47 -2.98 -3.91
CA VAL A 31 4.20 -3.52 -5.24
C VAL A 31 3.41 -4.81 -5.11
N GLU A 32 2.51 -5.07 -6.04
CA GLU A 32 1.95 -6.38 -6.24
C GLU A 32 2.46 -6.99 -7.54
N ALA A 33 2.90 -8.24 -7.47
CA ALA A 33 3.35 -9.01 -8.63
C ALA A 33 2.31 -10.07 -9.00
N LEU A 34 2.01 -10.21 -10.29
CA LEU A 34 1.07 -11.23 -10.78
C LEU A 34 1.78 -12.57 -10.93
N THR A 35 1.40 -13.56 -10.14
CA THR A 35 1.86 -14.94 -10.27
C THR A 35 0.68 -15.90 -10.20
N ASN A 36 0.64 -16.90 -11.09
CA ASN A 36 -0.43 -17.90 -11.14
C ASN A 36 -1.84 -17.29 -11.11
N GLY A 37 -2.05 -16.17 -11.84
CA GLY A 37 -3.32 -15.46 -11.90
C GLY A 37 -3.73 -14.68 -10.64
N ARG A 38 -2.82 -14.52 -9.67
CA ARG A 38 -3.07 -13.80 -8.41
C ARG A 38 -2.05 -12.69 -8.19
N TRP A 39 -2.55 -11.55 -7.70
CA TRP A 39 -1.70 -10.46 -7.25
C TRP A 39 -1.13 -10.79 -5.87
N ILE A 40 0.19 -10.82 -5.76
CA ILE A 40 0.93 -11.12 -4.53
C ILE A 40 1.60 -9.86 -4.05
N LEU A 41 1.35 -9.51 -2.79
CA LEU A 41 1.98 -8.40 -2.11
C LEU A 41 3.49 -8.62 -1.99
N VAL A 42 4.26 -7.62 -2.40
CA VAL A 42 5.72 -7.55 -2.31
C VAL A 42 6.09 -6.20 -1.71
N ASP A 43 6.61 -6.21 -0.50
CA ASP A 43 7.09 -5.03 0.21
C ASP A 43 8.58 -5.15 0.53
N ALA A 44 9.41 -4.47 -0.26
CA ALA A 44 10.85 -4.47 -0.08
C ALA A 44 11.32 -3.72 1.16
N THR A 45 10.47 -2.88 1.78
CA THR A 45 10.80 -2.16 3.01
C THR A 45 10.63 -3.05 4.26
N ARG A 46 9.91 -4.17 4.11
CA ARG A 46 9.56 -5.10 5.20
C ARG A 46 9.80 -6.58 4.82
N PRO A 47 11.02 -6.96 4.40
CA PRO A 47 11.28 -8.28 3.79
C PRO A 47 11.10 -9.49 4.72
N GLN A 48 11.09 -9.29 6.04
CA GLN A 48 10.94 -10.35 7.04
C GLN A 48 9.61 -10.29 7.81
N ASP A 49 8.74 -9.34 7.48
CA ASP A 49 7.52 -9.03 8.23
C ASP A 49 6.29 -9.20 7.33
N PHE A 50 6.01 -10.46 6.96
CA PHE A 50 4.93 -10.80 6.04
C PHE A 50 3.60 -11.01 6.79
N HIS A 51 2.90 -9.90 7.03
CA HIS A 51 1.55 -9.88 7.60
C HIS A 51 0.56 -9.22 6.63
N PRO A 52 0.12 -9.91 5.56
CA PRO A 52 -0.70 -9.30 4.51
C PRO A 52 -2.05 -8.77 5.01
N ASN A 53 -2.56 -9.31 6.13
CA ASN A 53 -3.78 -8.84 6.78
C ASN A 53 -3.65 -7.45 7.45
N ARG A 54 -2.45 -6.87 7.50
CA ARG A 54 -2.21 -5.52 8.03
C ARG A 54 -2.28 -4.42 6.97
N TYR A 55 -2.40 -4.78 5.69
CA TYR A 55 -2.37 -3.84 4.56
C TYR A 55 -3.79 -3.54 4.08
N ILE A 56 -4.08 -2.27 3.86
CA ILE A 56 -5.33 -1.81 3.25
C ILE A 56 -4.97 -1.04 1.98
N ALA A 57 -5.26 -1.62 0.82
CA ALA A 57 -5.04 -0.97 -0.46
C ALA A 57 -6.09 0.12 -0.72
N LEU A 58 -5.64 1.29 -1.15
CA LEU A 58 -6.50 2.44 -1.48
C LEU A 58 -6.46 2.78 -2.97
N ALA A 59 -5.30 2.66 -3.61
CA ALA A 59 -5.14 2.94 -5.04
C ALA A 59 -4.08 2.03 -5.70
N TYR A 60 -4.24 1.81 -7.00
CA TYR A 60 -3.33 1.02 -7.83
C TYR A 60 -2.80 1.84 -8.99
N HIS A 61 -1.57 1.56 -9.41
CA HIS A 61 -0.96 2.19 -10.57
C HIS A 61 -0.16 1.19 -11.41
N ASN A 62 -0.24 1.28 -12.74
CA ASN A 62 0.39 0.32 -13.66
C ASN A 62 1.90 0.53 -13.87
N LEU A 63 2.47 1.61 -13.31
CA LEU A 63 3.89 1.98 -13.42
C LEU A 63 4.38 2.30 -14.85
N MET A 64 3.49 2.32 -15.84
CA MET A 64 3.82 2.53 -17.25
C MET A 64 3.59 3.96 -17.71
N THR A 65 2.71 4.69 -17.03
CA THR A 65 2.37 6.08 -17.34
C THR A 65 2.89 7.01 -16.25
N GLU A 66 2.99 8.30 -16.57
CA GLU A 66 3.09 9.31 -15.53
C GLU A 66 1.93 9.19 -14.55
N MET A 67 2.16 9.66 -13.33
CA MET A 67 1.26 9.49 -12.20
C MET A 67 -0.12 10.12 -12.49
N PRO A 68 -1.21 9.33 -12.56
CA PRO A 68 -2.52 9.84 -12.94
C PRO A 68 -3.04 10.87 -11.95
N ILE A 69 -3.82 11.83 -12.42
CA ILE A 69 -4.49 12.82 -11.57
C ILE A 69 -5.33 12.13 -10.47
N ASP A 70 -5.94 10.98 -10.74
CA ASP A 70 -6.72 10.25 -9.75
C ASP A 70 -5.84 9.65 -8.63
N TYR A 71 -4.60 9.28 -8.93
CA TYR A 71 -3.62 8.90 -7.91
C TYR A 71 -3.21 10.11 -7.07
N LEU A 72 -2.98 11.27 -7.70
CA LEU A 72 -2.70 12.54 -6.98
C LEU A 72 -3.87 12.95 -6.07
N ARG A 73 -5.12 12.76 -6.53
CA ARG A 73 -6.32 12.98 -5.72
C ARG A 73 -6.41 12.01 -4.55
N ALA A 74 -6.10 10.73 -4.77
CA ALA A 74 -6.02 9.75 -3.70
C ALA A 74 -4.98 10.18 -2.66
N VAL A 75 -3.74 10.49 -3.07
CA VAL A 75 -2.68 11.02 -2.18
C VAL A 75 -3.16 12.22 -1.39
N SER A 76 -3.80 13.19 -2.05
CA SER A 76 -4.27 14.42 -1.41
C SER A 76 -5.39 14.16 -0.41
N ALA A 77 -6.41 13.37 -0.77
CA ALA A 77 -7.51 13.03 0.13
C ALA A 77 -7.03 12.23 1.34
N ILE A 78 -5.98 11.43 1.13
CA ILE A 78 -5.38 10.62 2.16
C ILE A 78 -4.69 11.47 3.23
N GLN A 79 -4.18 12.67 2.94
CA GLN A 79 -3.54 13.53 3.97
C GLN A 79 -4.44 13.84 5.17
N GLU A 80 -5.76 13.91 4.96
CA GLU A 80 -6.75 14.20 6.00
C GLU A 80 -7.50 12.94 6.49
N MET A 81 -7.14 11.77 5.98
CA MET A 81 -7.85 10.52 6.29
C MET A 81 -7.62 10.11 7.75
N LYS A 82 -8.73 9.83 8.45
CA LYS A 82 -8.74 9.24 9.78
C LYS A 82 -9.36 7.86 9.72
N ILE A 83 -8.62 6.85 10.17
CA ILE A 83 -9.14 5.50 10.32
C ILE A 83 -9.57 5.34 11.77
N THR A 84 -10.83 4.97 11.98
CA THR A 84 -11.39 4.71 13.30
C THR A 84 -12.01 3.33 13.33
N PHE A 85 -11.81 2.63 14.45
CA PHE A 85 -12.51 1.39 14.70
C PHE A 85 -13.92 1.70 15.19
N ILE A 86 -14.93 1.25 14.45
CA ILE A 86 -16.34 1.35 14.87
C ILE A 86 -16.70 0.06 15.59
N LYS A 87 -17.17 0.19 16.84
CA LYS A 87 -17.66 -0.94 17.66
C LYS A 87 -19.13 -1.23 17.37
#